data_AF-A0A396JAW1-F1
#
_entry.id   AF-A0A396JAW1-F1
#
_cell.length_a   1.000
_cell.length_b   1.000
_cell.length_c   1.000
_cell.angle_alpha   90.00
_cell.angle_beta   90.00
_cell.angle_gamma   90.00
#
_symmetry.space_group_name_H-M   'P 1'
#
loop_
_entity.id
_entity.type
_entity.pdbx_description
1 polymer ?
#
loop_
_entity_poly.entity_id
_entity_poly.type
_entity_poly.pdbx_seq_one_letter_code
_entity_poly.pdbx_strand_id
1 'polypeptide(L)'
;MVSKRQALTLFLVLTTSPFTISSSNGGNMVVYWGQNIEESTLKSTCDTGFYKIVLLSFLNIFQEGRRIPKLNFIGHCNDKNPCTNLEPEIIHCQQKGVKVFLSLGGAYENETYSLGSLEDAKNVANYLFTNFLNGQFGPLGSVTLNGISLDIQGGSDQWEFFAKYLLYVRQNYRYFYIAVASQCIIPDQYLDKAIKSGSFDYAIVKFYNNPNCQYDQTNFNDTLLTRSWNSWTWLVQLDNNVFMGLLGSATAAPSSGYIPQDYYHLSNVLPHIIQSYNYGGIVIWDRFHDDENSYDKQIEEHVKRHALQFVTQVFKAIERFVSASLNVMFLN
;
A
#
# COMPACT_ATOMS: atom_id res chain seq x y z
N MET A 1 32.92 38.81 -4.35
CA MET A 1 32.35 39.10 -5.67
C MET A 1 32.59 37.90 -6.57
N VAL A 2 31.59 37.01 -6.68
CA VAL A 2 31.63 35.94 -7.69
C VAL A 2 31.53 36.61 -9.05
N SER A 3 32.51 36.38 -9.92
CA SER A 3 32.53 37.00 -11.25
C SER A 3 31.26 36.60 -12.02
N LYS A 4 30.66 37.52 -12.79
CA LYS A 4 29.50 37.23 -13.67
C LYS A 4 29.72 35.98 -14.54
N ARG A 5 30.98 35.66 -14.86
CA ARG A 5 31.35 34.41 -15.56
C ARG A 5 31.15 33.17 -14.70
N GLN A 6 31.53 33.18 -13.42
CA GLN A 6 31.39 32.04 -12.50
C GLN A 6 29.92 31.72 -12.19
N ALA A 7 29.06 32.74 -12.10
CA ALA A 7 27.62 32.54 -11.94
C ALA A 7 26.99 31.90 -13.19
N LEU A 8 27.44 32.29 -14.39
CA LEU A 8 26.97 31.73 -15.66
C LEU A 8 27.44 30.27 -15.84
N THR A 9 28.67 29.93 -15.42
CA THR A 9 29.18 28.55 -15.50
C THR A 9 28.46 27.62 -14.54
N LEU A 10 28.13 28.07 -13.32
CA LEU A 10 27.33 27.29 -12.38
C LEU A 10 25.90 27.03 -12.91
N PHE A 11 25.33 28.01 -13.62
CA PHE A 11 24.01 27.92 -14.26
C PHE A 11 24.00 26.94 -15.45
N LEU A 12 25.09 26.89 -16.24
CA LEU A 12 25.21 25.94 -17.36
C LEU A 12 25.40 24.49 -16.88
N VAL A 13 26.17 24.28 -15.80
CA VAL A 13 26.40 22.92 -15.27
C VAL A 13 25.12 22.31 -14.64
N LEU A 14 24.22 23.15 -14.12
CA LEU A 14 22.92 22.71 -13.60
C LEU A 14 21.90 22.37 -14.71
N THR A 15 22.08 22.85 -15.94
CA THR A 15 21.14 22.62 -17.06
C THR A 15 21.54 21.46 -17.98
N THR A 16 22.79 20.98 -17.91
CA THR A 16 23.30 19.90 -18.78
C THR A 16 23.47 18.56 -18.09
N SER A 17 23.08 18.41 -16.82
CA SER A 17 23.07 17.10 -16.18
C SER A 17 21.75 16.40 -16.55
N PRO A 18 21.76 15.33 -17.38
CA PRO A 18 20.58 14.52 -17.55
C PRO A 18 20.26 13.87 -16.19
N PHE A 19 19.37 14.50 -15.43
CA PHE A 19 18.64 13.80 -14.38
C PHE A 19 17.86 12.70 -15.08
N THR A 20 18.41 11.49 -15.11
CA THR A 20 17.61 10.29 -15.35
C THR A 20 16.73 10.14 -14.12
N ILE A 21 15.60 10.85 -14.11
CA ILE A 21 14.48 10.50 -13.24
C ILE A 21 14.04 9.13 -13.75
N SER A 22 14.44 8.07 -13.04
CA SER A 22 13.82 6.76 -13.21
C SER A 22 12.33 6.94 -12.92
N SER A 23 11.52 7.07 -13.96
CA SER A 23 10.07 7.14 -13.82
C SER A 23 9.54 5.74 -13.55
N SER A 24 9.73 5.21 -12.35
CA SER A 24 8.89 4.12 -11.85
C SER A 24 7.61 4.64 -11.16
N ASN A 25 7.42 5.96 -11.08
CA ASN A 25 6.38 6.59 -10.27
C ASN A 25 5.04 6.72 -11.00
N GLY A 26 4.52 5.63 -11.57
CA GLY A 26 3.07 5.50 -11.77
C GLY A 26 2.45 4.98 -10.48
N GLY A 27 1.28 5.47 -10.06
CA GLY A 27 0.56 4.86 -8.94
C GLY A 27 0.32 3.38 -9.23
N ASN A 28 0.46 2.54 -8.20
CA ASN A 28 0.22 1.11 -8.32
C ASN A 28 -1.21 0.79 -7.89
N MET A 29 -1.92 -0.05 -8.65
CA MET A 29 -3.13 -0.68 -8.12
C MET A 29 -2.76 -1.95 -7.36
N VAL A 30 -3.36 -2.09 -6.19
CA VAL A 30 -3.20 -3.22 -5.29
C VAL A 30 -4.58 -3.79 -4.99
N VAL A 31 -4.72 -5.10 -4.83
CA VAL A 31 -6.02 -5.72 -4.51
C VAL A 31 -5.89 -6.76 -3.41
N TYR A 32 -6.90 -6.81 -2.53
CA TYR A 32 -7.09 -7.89 -1.57
C TYR A 32 -7.76 -9.09 -2.23
N TRP A 33 -7.20 -10.29 -2.05
CA TRP A 33 -7.71 -11.53 -2.64
C TRP A 33 -7.79 -12.63 -1.60
N GLY A 34 -8.83 -13.47 -1.67
CA GLY A 34 -8.94 -14.72 -0.90
C GLY A 34 -10.05 -14.73 0.14
N GLN A 35 -10.96 -13.75 0.15
CA GLN A 35 -12.03 -13.65 1.14
C GLN A 35 -13.43 -13.91 0.57
N ASN A 36 -13.55 -14.33 -0.69
CA ASN A 36 -14.84 -14.74 -1.25
C ASN A 36 -14.65 -15.85 -2.29
N ILE A 37 -15.38 -16.97 -2.15
CA ILE A 37 -15.25 -18.12 -3.07
C ILE A 37 -15.69 -17.82 -4.51
N GLU A 38 -16.52 -16.80 -4.71
CA GLU A 38 -17.00 -16.38 -6.03
C GLU A 38 -16.05 -15.40 -6.74
N GLU A 39 -14.97 -14.97 -6.06
CA GLU A 39 -13.94 -14.14 -6.69
C GLU A 39 -13.14 -14.93 -7.73
N SER A 40 -12.67 -14.24 -8.77
CA SER A 40 -11.82 -14.87 -9.78
C SER A 40 -10.54 -15.47 -9.18
N THR A 41 -10.00 -16.51 -9.82
CA THR A 41 -8.78 -17.18 -9.34
C THR A 41 -7.60 -16.21 -9.22
N LEU A 42 -6.61 -16.53 -8.39
CA LEU A 42 -5.41 -15.71 -8.22
C LEU A 42 -4.69 -15.50 -9.57
N LYS A 43 -4.57 -16.57 -10.36
CA LYS A 43 -4.03 -16.52 -11.73
C LYS A 43 -4.82 -15.55 -12.61
N SER A 44 -6.15 -15.64 -12.62
CA SER A 44 -7.01 -14.77 -13.44
C SER A 44 -6.90 -13.32 -13.01
N THR A 45 -6.83 -13.07 -11.70
CA THR A 45 -6.59 -11.76 -11.09
C THR A 45 -5.27 -11.15 -11.57
N CYS A 46 -4.20 -11.92 -11.63
CA CYS A 46 -2.91 -11.46 -12.15
C CYS A 46 -2.88 -11.33 -13.68
N ASP A 47 -3.73 -12.08 -14.39
CA ASP A 47 -3.86 -12.03 -15.84
C ASP A 47 -4.57 -10.77 -16.34
N THR A 48 -5.29 -10.04 -15.48
CA THR A 48 -5.95 -8.78 -15.85
C THR A 48 -4.96 -7.68 -16.26
N GLY A 49 -3.77 -7.69 -15.65
CA GLY A 49 -2.73 -6.67 -15.88
C GLY A 49 -2.92 -5.36 -15.08
N PHE A 50 -4.04 -5.21 -14.35
CA PHE A 50 -4.34 -4.00 -13.58
C PHE A 50 -3.48 -3.89 -12.31
N TYR A 51 -3.36 -4.99 -11.57
CA TYR A 51 -2.74 -4.97 -10.24
C TYR A 51 -1.22 -5.20 -10.31
N LYS A 52 -0.47 -4.40 -9.56
CA LYS A 52 0.98 -4.57 -9.37
C LYS A 52 1.33 -5.31 -8.08
N ILE A 53 0.40 -5.34 -7.13
CA ILE A 53 0.51 -6.09 -5.89
C ILE A 53 -0.82 -6.80 -5.62
N VAL A 54 -0.77 -8.07 -5.22
CA VAL A 54 -1.92 -8.80 -4.67
C VAL A 54 -1.63 -9.12 -3.21
N LEU A 55 -2.59 -8.82 -2.33
CA LEU A 55 -2.54 -9.13 -0.90
C LEU A 55 -3.35 -10.41 -0.67
N LEU A 56 -2.67 -11.53 -0.41
CA LEU A 56 -3.31 -12.79 -0.03
C LEU A 56 -3.84 -12.65 1.39
N SER A 57 -5.16 -12.71 1.53
CA SER A 57 -5.87 -12.34 2.74
C SER A 57 -6.71 -13.53 3.23
N PHE A 58 -6.43 -14.11 4.40
CA PHE A 58 -5.42 -13.71 5.42
C PHE A 58 -4.70 -14.89 6.08
N LEU A 59 -3.56 -14.59 6.70
CA LEU A 59 -3.07 -15.33 7.87
C LEU A 59 -3.61 -14.64 9.12
N ASN A 60 -4.63 -15.22 9.74
CA ASN A 60 -5.40 -14.55 10.79
C ASN A 60 -5.63 -15.39 12.05
N ILE A 61 -5.07 -16.59 12.14
CA ILE A 61 -5.18 -17.42 13.33
C ILE A 61 -3.78 -17.68 13.89
N PHE A 62 -3.36 -16.94 14.91
CA PHE A 62 -2.08 -17.14 15.61
C PHE A 62 -2.09 -16.52 17.01
N GLN A 63 -1.64 -17.26 18.01
CA GLN A 63 -1.59 -16.77 19.39
C GLN A 63 -0.57 -17.56 20.19
N GLU A 64 0.29 -16.86 20.93
CA GLU A 64 1.35 -17.45 21.76
C GLU A 64 0.82 -18.64 22.60
N GLY A 65 1.45 -19.80 22.46
CA GLY A 65 1.13 -21.00 23.25
C GLY A 65 -0.25 -21.63 23.00
N ARG A 66 -1.10 -21.05 22.14
CA ARG A 66 -2.46 -21.54 21.89
C ARG A 66 -2.70 -22.00 20.48
N ARG A 67 -2.12 -21.33 19.48
CA ARG A 67 -2.43 -21.57 18.05
C ARG A 67 -1.20 -21.40 17.17
N ILE A 68 -0.93 -22.42 16.36
CA ILE A 68 0.03 -22.33 15.24
C ILE A 68 -0.57 -21.40 14.17
N PRO A 69 0.23 -20.54 13.52
CA PRO A 69 -0.26 -19.67 12.47
C PRO A 69 -0.97 -20.42 11.34
N LYS A 70 -2.23 -20.07 11.05
CA LYS A 70 -3.02 -20.65 9.96
C LYS A 70 -3.54 -19.60 8.98
N LEU A 71 -3.59 -20.02 7.71
CA LEU A 71 -4.26 -19.31 6.63
C LEU A 71 -5.77 -19.50 6.73
N ASN A 72 -6.51 -18.47 6.37
CA ASN A 72 -7.95 -18.51 6.15
C ASN A 72 -8.24 -17.76 4.84
N PHE A 73 -8.39 -18.52 3.76
CA PHE A 73 -8.86 -18.02 2.47
C PHE A 73 -10.30 -18.48 2.18
N ILE A 74 -11.10 -18.59 3.24
CA ILE A 74 -12.48 -19.07 3.24
C ILE A 74 -12.61 -20.42 2.53
N GLY A 75 -13.05 -20.42 1.27
CA GLY A 75 -13.34 -21.60 0.49
C GLY A 75 -12.25 -21.98 -0.52
N HIS A 76 -11.28 -21.09 -0.77
CA HIS A 76 -10.24 -21.32 -1.79
C HIS A 76 -9.30 -22.46 -1.44
N CYS A 77 -9.06 -22.70 -0.15
CA CYS A 77 -8.32 -23.85 0.31
C CYS A 77 -8.76 -24.28 1.71
N ASN A 78 -8.62 -25.57 2.00
CA ASN A 78 -8.97 -26.23 3.26
C ASN A 78 -8.27 -27.60 3.35
N ASP A 79 -8.61 -28.43 4.34
CA ASP A 79 -7.99 -29.75 4.53
C ASP A 79 -8.19 -30.71 3.34
N LYS A 80 -9.24 -30.54 2.54
CA LYS A 80 -9.51 -31.34 1.33
C LYS A 80 -8.92 -30.72 0.05
N ASN A 81 -8.71 -29.41 0.06
CA ASN A 81 -8.12 -28.66 -1.04
C ASN A 81 -6.94 -27.84 -0.50
N PRO A 82 -5.74 -28.43 -0.39
CA PRO A 82 -4.64 -27.82 0.36
C PRO A 82 -4.20 -26.48 -0.27
N CYS A 83 -3.85 -25.51 0.57
CA CYS A 83 -3.43 -24.18 0.12
C CYS A 83 -2.13 -24.19 -0.71
N THR A 84 -1.39 -25.31 -0.71
CA THR A 84 -0.26 -25.57 -1.62
C THR A 84 -0.67 -25.53 -3.09
N ASN A 85 -1.96 -25.73 -3.40
CA ASN A 85 -2.48 -25.60 -4.77
C ASN A 85 -2.37 -24.17 -5.32
N LEU A 86 -2.16 -23.17 -4.46
CA LEU A 86 -1.89 -21.79 -4.87
C LEU A 86 -0.44 -21.55 -5.30
N GLU A 87 0.50 -22.45 -5.00
CA GLU A 87 1.91 -22.33 -5.40
C GLU A 87 2.09 -21.98 -6.89
N PRO A 88 1.53 -22.73 -7.86
CA PRO A 88 1.67 -22.40 -9.28
C PRO A 88 1.04 -21.05 -9.66
N GLU A 89 -0.07 -20.66 -9.02
CA GLU A 89 -0.73 -19.37 -9.30
C GLU A 89 0.08 -18.18 -8.76
N ILE A 90 0.68 -18.33 -7.58
CA ILE A 90 1.61 -17.35 -7.00
C ILE A 90 2.82 -17.17 -7.92
N ILE A 91 3.43 -18.27 -8.36
CA ILE A 91 4.59 -18.24 -9.28
C ILE A 91 4.19 -17.57 -10.60
N HIS A 92 3.01 -17.88 -11.13
CA HIS A 92 2.49 -17.24 -12.34
C HIS A 92 2.33 -15.72 -12.19
N CYS A 93 1.74 -15.24 -11.09
CA CYS A 93 1.66 -13.81 -10.78
C CYS A 93 3.04 -13.15 -10.77
N GLN A 94 4.00 -13.78 -10.09
CA GLN A 94 5.37 -13.28 -9.98
C GLN A 94 6.09 -13.24 -11.33
N GLN A 95 5.88 -14.25 -12.20
CA GLN A 95 6.40 -14.26 -13.57
C GLN A 95 5.83 -13.13 -14.44
N LYS A 96 4.60 -12.68 -14.14
CA LYS A 96 4.00 -11.48 -14.75
C LYS A 96 4.46 -10.16 -14.13
N GLY A 97 5.36 -10.20 -13.15
CA GLY A 97 5.85 -9.02 -12.44
C GLY A 97 4.86 -8.47 -11.40
N VAL A 98 3.80 -9.21 -11.07
CA VAL A 98 2.89 -8.90 -9.97
C VAL A 98 3.54 -9.35 -8.67
N LYS A 99 3.67 -8.45 -7.70
CA LYS A 99 4.17 -8.80 -6.37
C LYS A 99 3.04 -9.46 -5.56
N VAL A 100 3.33 -10.55 -4.86
CA VAL A 100 2.35 -11.25 -4.03
C VAL A 100 2.78 -11.15 -2.57
N PHE A 101 1.93 -10.54 -1.74
CA PHE A 101 2.18 -10.39 -0.30
C PHE A 101 1.23 -11.30 0.48
N LEU A 102 1.66 -11.74 1.66
CA LEU A 102 0.75 -12.32 2.65
C LEU A 102 0.26 -11.22 3.60
N SER A 103 -1.05 -11.06 3.72
CA SER A 103 -1.65 -10.14 4.68
C SER A 103 -1.98 -10.86 5.99
N LEU A 104 -1.48 -10.31 7.08
CA LEU A 104 -1.75 -10.74 8.45
C LEU A 104 -2.97 -10.01 8.99
N GLY A 105 -3.76 -10.70 9.80
CA GLY A 105 -4.87 -10.11 10.55
C GLY A 105 -6.18 -10.07 9.76
N GLY A 106 -6.63 -8.89 9.34
CA GLY A 106 -7.99 -8.65 8.87
C GLY A 106 -8.95 -8.33 10.01
N ALA A 107 -10.26 -8.42 9.76
CA ALA A 107 -11.28 -8.16 10.78
C ALA A 107 -11.02 -8.99 12.04
N TYR A 108 -10.98 -8.33 13.20
CA TYR A 108 -10.67 -8.98 14.47
C TYR A 108 -11.93 -9.58 15.08
N GLU A 109 -12.10 -10.88 14.88
CA GLU A 109 -13.22 -11.64 15.44
C GLU A 109 -12.68 -12.65 16.46
N ASN A 110 -13.31 -12.80 17.63
CA ASN A 110 -13.09 -13.91 18.58
C ASN A 110 -11.60 -14.21 18.93
N GLU A 111 -10.79 -13.17 19.13
CA GLU A 111 -9.36 -13.32 19.48
C GLU A 111 -8.60 -14.24 18.51
N THR A 112 -8.85 -14.08 17.20
CA THR A 112 -8.25 -14.93 16.17
C THR A 112 -6.72 -14.77 16.12
N TYR A 113 -6.20 -13.56 16.33
CA TYR A 113 -4.76 -13.28 16.33
C TYR A 113 -4.27 -12.32 17.43
N SER A 114 -3.12 -12.60 18.03
CA SER A 114 -2.42 -11.65 18.92
C SER A 114 -0.95 -12.02 19.10
N LEU A 115 -0.15 -11.07 19.60
CA LEU A 115 1.24 -11.30 19.99
C LEU A 115 1.34 -11.21 21.52
N GLY A 116 1.72 -12.31 22.17
CA GLY A 116 1.72 -12.39 23.64
C GLY A 116 2.95 -11.74 24.29
N SER A 117 4.09 -11.72 23.58
CA SER A 117 5.37 -11.23 24.09
C SER A 117 6.27 -10.68 22.97
N LEU A 118 7.39 -10.06 23.35
CA LEU A 118 8.44 -9.66 22.39
C LEU A 118 9.09 -10.88 21.71
N GLU A 119 9.23 -11.98 22.43
CA GLU A 119 9.79 -13.22 21.86
C GLU A 119 8.76 -13.87 20.92
N ASP A 120 7.47 -13.79 21.22
CA ASP A 120 6.41 -14.23 20.31
C ASP A 120 6.43 -13.44 19.00
N ALA A 121 6.58 -12.12 19.06
CA ALA A 121 6.73 -11.28 17.86
C ALA A 121 7.90 -11.75 16.99
N LYS A 122 9.06 -12.06 17.60
CA LYS A 122 10.22 -12.61 16.90
C LYS A 122 9.96 -14.01 16.33
N ASN A 123 9.29 -14.87 17.09
CA ASN A 123 8.94 -16.22 16.66
C ASN A 123 8.00 -16.22 15.47
N VAL A 124 6.95 -15.38 15.48
CA VAL A 124 6.04 -15.20 14.35
C VAL A 124 6.78 -14.64 13.15
N ALA A 125 7.68 -13.66 13.31
CA ALA A 125 8.47 -13.12 12.20
C ALA A 125 9.37 -14.20 11.55
N ASN A 126 10.03 -15.03 12.37
CA ASN A 126 10.84 -16.16 11.89
C ASN A 126 9.98 -17.24 11.20
N TYR A 127 8.80 -17.50 11.74
CA TYR A 127 7.84 -18.41 11.13
C TYR A 127 7.45 -17.92 9.74
N LEU A 128 7.12 -16.63 9.59
CA LEU A 128 6.76 -16.06 8.30
C LEU A 128 7.91 -16.14 7.30
N PHE A 129 9.13 -15.84 7.74
CA PHE A 129 10.31 -15.94 6.91
C PHE A 129 10.51 -17.36 6.37
N THR A 130 10.44 -18.34 7.28
CA THR A 130 10.70 -19.75 6.98
C THR A 130 9.63 -20.35 6.08
N ASN A 131 8.36 -19.99 6.27
CA ASN A 131 7.25 -20.67 5.61
C ASN A 131 6.74 -19.96 4.36
N PHE A 132 7.10 -18.68 4.14
CA PHE A 132 6.54 -17.89 3.04
C PHE A 132 7.57 -17.03 2.28
N LEU A 133 8.76 -16.75 2.81
CA LEU A 133 9.68 -15.76 2.23
C LEU A 133 11.03 -16.31 1.76
N ASN A 134 11.36 -17.58 2.02
CA ASN A 134 12.69 -18.14 1.74
C ASN A 134 12.69 -19.29 0.72
N GLY A 135 11.54 -19.69 0.17
CA GLY A 135 11.43 -20.76 -0.82
C GLY A 135 11.38 -22.18 -0.25
N GLN A 136 11.38 -22.35 1.09
CA GLN A 136 11.12 -23.66 1.70
C GLN A 136 9.65 -24.04 1.55
N PHE A 137 9.40 -25.35 1.52
CA PHE A 137 8.03 -25.87 1.46
C PHE A 137 7.26 -25.52 2.73
N GLY A 138 6.16 -24.80 2.58
CA GLY A 138 5.31 -24.35 3.68
C GLY A 138 3.82 -24.43 3.35
N PRO A 139 2.96 -23.69 4.06
CA PRO A 139 1.50 -23.73 3.89
C PRO A 139 1.00 -23.35 2.48
N LEU A 140 1.78 -22.55 1.74
CA LEU A 140 1.50 -22.15 0.35
C LEU A 140 2.35 -22.94 -0.66
N GLY A 141 3.01 -24.01 -0.23
CA GLY A 141 4.01 -24.71 -1.04
C GLY A 141 5.39 -24.05 -0.96
N SER A 142 6.24 -24.29 -1.95
CA SER A 142 7.62 -23.78 -2.05
C SER A 142 7.65 -22.38 -2.67
N VAL A 143 7.11 -21.40 -1.97
CA VAL A 143 6.98 -20.02 -2.47
C VAL A 143 8.00 -19.07 -1.86
N THR A 144 8.29 -18.00 -2.59
CA THR A 144 9.07 -16.86 -2.09
C THR A 144 8.23 -15.61 -2.29
N LEU A 145 7.32 -15.34 -1.36
CA LEU A 145 6.45 -14.17 -1.43
C LEU A 145 7.27 -12.88 -1.45
N ASN A 146 6.70 -11.84 -2.04
CA ASN A 146 7.38 -10.56 -2.21
C ASN A 146 7.31 -9.68 -0.96
N GLY A 147 6.39 -9.95 -0.04
CA GLY A 147 6.23 -9.13 1.16
C GLY A 147 5.18 -9.61 2.14
N ILE A 148 5.08 -8.88 3.25
CA ILE A 148 4.14 -9.09 4.33
C ILE A 148 3.36 -7.79 4.56
N SER A 149 2.04 -7.90 4.70
CA SER A 149 1.17 -6.77 5.07
C SER A 149 0.61 -6.97 6.47
N LEU A 150 0.64 -5.94 7.30
CA LEU A 150 0.10 -5.92 8.66
C LEU A 150 -1.27 -5.23 8.65
N ASP A 151 -2.35 -5.98 8.45
CA ASP A 151 -3.73 -5.48 8.53
C ASP A 151 -4.32 -5.76 9.91
N ILE A 152 -3.84 -5.01 10.88
CA ILE A 152 -4.12 -5.25 12.29
C ILE A 152 -5.30 -4.40 12.75
N GLN A 153 -6.33 -5.05 13.27
CA GLN A 153 -7.56 -4.40 13.76
C GLN A 153 -7.91 -4.81 15.19
N GLY A 154 -7.00 -5.49 15.88
CA GLY A 154 -7.20 -6.00 17.24
C GLY A 154 -5.99 -6.68 17.85
N GLY A 155 -6.20 -7.25 19.03
CA GLY A 155 -5.19 -8.03 19.75
C GLY A 155 -4.33 -7.19 20.70
N SER A 156 -3.00 -7.29 20.55
CA SER A 156 -1.98 -6.76 21.46
C SER A 156 -1.33 -5.45 20.97
N ASP A 157 -0.49 -4.81 21.78
CA ASP A 157 0.26 -3.60 21.39
C ASP A 157 1.69 -3.88 20.84
N GLN A 158 2.05 -5.15 20.59
CA GLN A 158 3.42 -5.56 20.25
C GLN A 158 3.80 -5.37 18.76
N TRP A 159 2.91 -4.79 17.95
CA TRP A 159 3.08 -4.72 16.50
C TRP A 159 4.25 -3.84 16.03
N GLU A 160 4.64 -2.84 16.82
CA GLU A 160 5.86 -2.06 16.56
C GLU A 160 7.11 -2.95 16.59
N PHE A 161 7.23 -3.78 17.61
CA PHE A 161 8.37 -4.70 17.75
C PHE A 161 8.35 -5.75 16.65
N PHE A 162 7.16 -6.26 16.31
CA PHE A 162 6.98 -7.17 15.21
C PHE A 162 7.46 -6.58 13.86
N ALA A 163 7.08 -5.35 13.54
CA ALA A 163 7.55 -4.66 12.34
C ALA A 163 9.08 -4.47 12.34
N LYS A 164 9.67 -4.11 13.48
CA LYS A 164 11.13 -4.01 13.65
C LYS A 164 11.83 -5.37 13.46
N TYR A 165 11.23 -6.47 13.91
CA TYR A 165 11.78 -7.80 13.68
C TYR A 165 11.71 -8.20 12.20
N LEU A 166 10.61 -7.89 11.50
CA LEU A 166 10.54 -8.09 10.05
C LEU A 166 11.65 -7.31 9.32
N LEU A 167 11.91 -6.06 9.71
CA LEU A 167 13.05 -5.30 9.18
C LEU A 167 14.39 -5.99 9.44
N TYR A 168 14.62 -6.46 10.67
CA TYR A 168 15.83 -7.16 11.03
C TYR A 168 16.02 -8.41 10.16
N VAL A 169 14.97 -9.22 10.00
CA VAL A 169 15.00 -10.41 9.15
C VAL A 169 15.29 -10.03 7.69
N ARG A 170 14.64 -8.98 7.19
CA ARG A 170 14.84 -8.45 5.83
C ARG A 170 16.29 -8.07 5.57
N GLN A 171 16.92 -7.38 6.52
CA GLN A 171 18.29 -6.87 6.40
C GLN A 171 19.34 -7.97 6.48
N ASN A 172 19.09 -9.02 7.28
CA ASN A 172 20.09 -10.06 7.55
C ASN A 172 19.96 -11.29 6.64
N TYR A 173 18.79 -11.55 6.05
CA TYR A 173 18.55 -12.78 5.29
C TYR A 173 18.16 -12.54 3.84
N ARG A 174 17.05 -11.85 3.58
CA ARG A 174 16.55 -11.60 2.22
C ARG A 174 15.64 -10.39 2.19
N TYR A 175 15.77 -9.58 1.14
CA TYR A 175 14.87 -8.47 0.92
C TYR A 175 13.43 -8.93 0.60
N PHE A 176 12.46 -8.33 1.28
CA PHE A 176 11.02 -8.42 1.02
C PHE A 176 10.35 -7.11 1.47
N TYR A 177 9.16 -6.83 0.95
CA TYR A 177 8.42 -5.62 1.31
C TYR A 177 7.62 -5.80 2.61
N ILE A 178 7.48 -4.72 3.36
CA ILE A 178 6.64 -4.65 4.55
C ILE A 178 5.58 -3.57 4.31
N ALA A 179 4.32 -3.92 4.46
CA ALA A 179 3.21 -2.97 4.42
C ALA A 179 2.49 -2.93 5.76
N VAL A 180 1.96 -1.77 6.12
CA VAL A 180 1.06 -1.57 7.27
C VAL A 180 -0.29 -1.09 6.75
N ALA A 181 -1.38 -1.72 7.17
CA ALA A 181 -2.73 -1.37 6.75
C ALA A 181 -3.55 -0.82 7.92
N SER A 182 -3.68 0.50 7.94
CA SER A 182 -4.25 1.30 9.04
C SER A 182 -5.67 1.77 8.71
N GLN A 183 -6.47 2.06 9.74
CA GLN A 183 -7.68 2.88 9.54
C GLN A 183 -7.29 4.31 9.18
N CYS A 184 -8.22 5.10 8.60
CA CYS A 184 -7.94 6.49 8.23
C CYS A 184 -7.85 7.46 9.42
N ILE A 185 -8.21 7.05 10.64
CA ILE A 185 -8.11 7.87 11.84
C ILE A 185 -6.66 7.88 12.34
N ILE A 186 -6.17 9.06 12.75
CA ILE A 186 -4.86 9.24 13.37
C ILE A 186 -5.07 9.67 14.83
N PRO A 187 -4.36 9.08 15.80
CA PRO A 187 -3.46 7.93 15.66
C PRO A 187 -4.25 6.63 15.39
N ASP A 188 -3.63 5.70 14.66
CA ASP A 188 -4.15 4.33 14.57
C ASP A 188 -4.02 3.62 15.92
N GLN A 189 -5.04 2.88 16.33
CA GLN A 189 -5.07 2.26 17.65
C GLN A 189 -3.96 1.24 17.88
N TYR A 190 -3.57 0.48 16.86
CA TYR A 190 -2.65 -0.67 17.02
C TYR A 190 -1.30 -0.45 16.33
N LEU A 191 -1.28 0.30 15.23
CA LEU A 191 -0.13 0.45 14.35
C LEU A 191 0.55 1.81 14.46
N ASP A 192 0.03 2.79 15.21
CA ASP A 192 0.60 4.15 15.27
C ASP A 192 2.10 4.17 15.65
N LYS A 193 2.52 3.34 16.61
CA LYS A 193 3.93 3.22 16.98
C LYS A 193 4.77 2.64 15.83
N ALA A 194 4.28 1.60 15.15
CA ALA A 194 4.94 1.02 13.99
C ALA A 194 5.06 2.04 12.85
N ILE A 195 4.00 2.79 12.59
CA ILE A 195 3.94 3.85 11.57
C ILE A 195 4.97 4.96 11.88
N LYS A 196 4.97 5.48 13.11
CA LYS A 196 5.92 6.53 13.51
C LYS A 196 7.38 6.08 13.45
N SER A 197 7.63 4.79 13.67
CA SER A 197 8.98 4.23 13.57
C SER A 197 9.52 4.19 12.14
N GLY A 198 8.66 4.25 11.11
CA GLY A 198 9.05 4.11 9.70
C GLY A 198 9.46 2.69 9.31
N SER A 199 9.09 1.69 10.11
CA SER A 199 9.56 0.29 9.95
C SER A 199 8.80 -0.51 8.90
N PHE A 200 8.53 0.09 7.75
CA PHE A 200 7.77 -0.50 6.65
C PHE A 200 8.22 0.13 5.32
N ASP A 201 7.64 -0.28 4.20
CA ASP A 201 7.80 0.35 2.88
C ASP A 201 6.51 1.03 2.43
N TYR A 202 5.35 0.41 2.69
CA TYR A 202 4.03 0.90 2.26
C TYR A 202 3.07 1.11 3.43
N ALA A 203 2.46 2.30 3.53
CA ALA A 203 1.33 2.57 4.41
C ALA A 203 0.03 2.53 3.59
N ILE A 204 -0.80 1.52 3.82
CA ILE A 204 -2.14 1.39 3.25
C ILE A 204 -3.12 2.02 4.23
N VAL A 205 -3.82 3.08 3.83
CA VAL A 205 -4.77 3.79 4.70
C VAL A 205 -6.18 3.50 4.22
N LYS A 206 -7.00 2.86 5.03
CA LYS A 206 -8.38 2.46 4.69
C LYS A 206 -9.34 3.62 4.87
N PHE A 207 -9.80 4.21 3.77
CA PHE A 207 -10.71 5.38 3.74
C PHE A 207 -12.18 4.97 3.67
N TYR A 208 -12.57 3.96 4.45
CA TYR A 208 -13.92 3.42 4.53
C TYR A 208 -14.22 2.93 5.95
N ASN A 209 -15.49 2.67 6.25
CA ASN A 209 -16.00 2.28 7.58
C ASN A 209 -15.67 3.28 8.72
N ASN A 210 -15.33 4.53 8.40
CA ASN A 210 -14.94 5.56 9.36
C ASN A 210 -15.45 6.94 8.92
N PRO A 211 -16.64 7.38 9.38
CA PRO A 211 -17.25 8.66 9.00
C PRO A 211 -16.38 9.91 9.23
N ASN A 212 -15.43 9.83 10.17
CA ASN A 212 -14.55 10.95 10.52
C ASN A 212 -13.45 11.24 9.49
N CYS A 213 -13.21 10.33 8.54
CA CYS A 213 -12.10 10.44 7.60
C CYS A 213 -12.33 9.75 6.26
N GLN A 214 -13.52 9.21 5.98
CA GLN A 214 -13.87 8.63 4.68
C GLN A 214 -14.57 9.65 3.77
N TYR A 215 -14.93 9.21 2.57
CA TYR A 215 -15.81 9.96 1.67
C TYR A 215 -17.25 9.99 2.20
N ASP A 216 -17.83 11.19 2.29
CA ASP A 216 -19.22 11.37 2.69
C ASP A 216 -20.13 11.17 1.48
N GLN A 217 -20.68 9.96 1.37
CA GLN A 217 -21.60 9.58 0.31
C GLN A 217 -22.96 10.29 0.39
N THR A 218 -23.35 10.78 1.57
CA THR A 218 -24.66 11.43 1.76
C THR A 218 -24.64 12.84 1.20
N ASN A 219 -23.54 13.57 1.46
CA ASN A 219 -23.36 14.95 1.04
C ASN A 219 -22.43 15.11 -0.17
N PHE A 220 -21.98 14.00 -0.76
CA PHE A 220 -21.03 13.95 -1.88
C PHE A 220 -19.75 14.76 -1.61
N ASN A 221 -19.17 14.58 -0.43
CA ASN A 221 -18.10 15.45 0.09
C ASN A 221 -16.83 14.67 0.47
N ASP A 222 -15.68 15.13 -0.01
CA ASP A 222 -14.36 14.54 0.19
C ASP A 222 -13.47 15.29 1.20
N THR A 223 -13.98 16.34 1.86
CA THR A 223 -13.18 17.23 2.74
C THR A 223 -12.51 16.47 3.90
N LEU A 224 -13.23 15.55 4.56
CA LEU A 224 -12.67 14.78 5.68
C LEU A 224 -11.62 13.77 5.18
N LEU A 225 -11.89 13.14 4.04
CA LEU A 225 -10.98 12.23 3.37
C LEU A 225 -9.69 12.93 2.96
N THR A 226 -9.77 14.03 2.23
CA THR A 226 -8.59 14.78 1.75
C THR A 226 -7.78 15.38 2.89
N ARG A 227 -8.44 15.84 3.97
CA ARG A 227 -7.77 16.30 5.20
C ARG A 227 -7.02 15.18 5.91
N SER A 228 -7.65 14.01 6.03
CA SER A 228 -6.99 12.84 6.62
C SER A 228 -5.83 12.37 5.75
N TRP A 229 -6.02 12.27 4.42
CA TRP A 229 -4.97 11.96 3.45
C TRP A 229 -3.74 12.85 3.62
N ASN A 230 -3.94 14.18 3.67
CA ASN A 230 -2.84 15.12 3.87
C ASN A 230 -2.09 14.82 5.18
N SER A 231 -2.83 14.57 6.27
CA SER A 231 -2.23 14.23 7.57
C SER A 231 -1.39 12.94 7.50
N TRP A 232 -1.87 11.91 6.80
CA TRP A 232 -1.14 10.67 6.57
C TRP A 232 0.14 10.87 5.76
N THR A 233 0.06 11.64 4.67
CA THR A 233 1.24 11.94 3.83
C THR A 233 2.30 12.76 4.55
N TRP A 234 1.92 13.53 5.58
CA TRP A 234 2.85 14.23 6.46
C TRP A 234 3.42 13.36 7.59
N LEU A 235 2.63 12.41 8.10
CA LEU A 235 3.03 11.51 9.18
C LEU A 235 4.03 10.44 8.71
N VAL A 236 3.81 9.89 7.53
CA VAL A 236 4.63 8.81 6.95
C VAL A 236 5.98 9.36 6.47
N GLN A 237 7.06 8.65 6.78
CA GLN A 237 8.42 9.08 6.46
C GLN A 237 8.66 9.13 4.94
N LEU A 238 9.62 9.97 4.51
CA LEU A 238 9.85 10.27 3.09
C LEU A 238 10.19 9.05 2.22
N ASP A 239 10.82 8.03 2.81
CA ASP A 239 11.23 6.80 2.11
C ASP A 239 10.09 5.77 1.99
N ASN A 240 8.92 6.08 2.54
CA ASN A 240 7.76 5.20 2.55
C ASN A 240 6.64 5.76 1.67
N ASN A 241 5.92 4.88 0.98
CA ASN A 241 4.81 5.28 0.13
C ASN A 241 3.46 5.12 0.84
N VAL A 242 2.54 6.05 0.60
CA VAL A 242 1.17 6.02 1.12
C VAL A 242 0.21 5.59 0.01
N PHE A 243 -0.62 4.61 0.31
CA PHE A 243 -1.66 4.08 -0.55
C PHE A 243 -3.04 4.40 0.02
N MET A 244 -3.96 4.78 -0.86
CA MET A 244 -5.36 5.00 -0.48
C MET A 244 -6.14 3.70 -0.65
N GLY A 245 -6.63 3.15 0.45
CA GLY A 245 -7.55 2.01 0.48
C GLY A 245 -8.98 2.44 0.18
N LEU A 246 -9.56 1.88 -0.89
CA LEU A 246 -10.91 2.12 -1.38
C LEU A 246 -11.70 0.82 -1.46
N LEU A 247 -13.01 0.94 -1.63
CA LEU A 247 -13.93 -0.19 -1.80
C LEU A 247 -14.16 -0.47 -3.29
N GLY A 248 -14.13 -1.75 -3.67
CA GLY A 248 -14.43 -2.20 -5.05
C GLY A 248 -15.89 -1.96 -5.44
N SER A 249 -16.81 -1.97 -4.47
CA SER A 249 -18.22 -1.65 -4.69
C SER A 249 -18.86 -1.02 -3.44
N ALA A 250 -20.07 -0.49 -3.60
CA ALA A 250 -20.86 0.02 -2.47
C ALA A 250 -21.26 -1.08 -1.47
N THR A 251 -21.33 -2.34 -1.90
CA THR A 251 -21.72 -3.48 -1.06
C THR A 251 -20.53 -4.07 -0.28
N ALA A 252 -19.29 -3.74 -0.67
CA ALA A 252 -18.07 -4.24 -0.02
C ALA A 252 -17.91 -3.80 1.43
N ALA A 253 -18.55 -2.70 1.83
CA ALA A 253 -18.61 -2.28 3.22
C ALA A 253 -19.99 -1.71 3.56
N PRO A 254 -20.78 -2.43 4.36
CA PRO A 254 -22.15 -2.00 4.70
C PRO A 254 -22.21 -0.69 5.47
N SER A 255 -21.13 -0.29 6.14
CA SER A 255 -21.16 0.88 7.01
C SER A 255 -21.10 2.20 6.24
N SER A 256 -20.17 2.37 5.29
CA SER A 256 -20.05 3.51 4.35
C SER A 256 -18.59 3.69 3.83
N GLY A 257 -18.41 4.65 2.91
CA GLY A 257 -17.09 5.15 2.47
C GLY A 257 -16.75 4.81 1.02
N TYR A 258 -17.66 4.15 0.29
CA TYR A 258 -17.48 3.89 -1.14
C TYR A 258 -17.51 5.20 -1.92
N ILE A 259 -16.51 5.41 -2.78
CA ILE A 259 -16.46 6.55 -3.69
C ILE A 259 -17.08 6.09 -5.01
N PRO A 260 -18.24 6.66 -5.43
CA PRO A 260 -18.87 6.24 -6.66
C PRO A 260 -17.98 6.47 -7.88
N GLN A 261 -18.26 5.66 -8.89
CA GLN A 261 -17.49 5.54 -10.13
C GLN A 261 -17.57 6.73 -11.08
N ASP A 262 -18.49 7.65 -10.87
CA ASP A 262 -18.69 8.73 -11.81
C ASP A 262 -17.52 9.73 -11.77
N TYR A 263 -17.23 10.28 -12.95
CA TYR A 263 -16.10 11.19 -13.17
C TYR A 263 -16.04 12.31 -12.13
N TYR A 264 -17.19 12.81 -11.67
CA TYR A 264 -17.25 13.90 -10.70
C TYR A 264 -16.64 13.56 -9.34
N HIS A 265 -16.84 12.35 -8.81
CA HIS A 265 -16.33 11.98 -7.48
C HIS A 265 -14.86 11.57 -7.50
N LEU A 266 -14.43 10.85 -8.53
CA LEU A 266 -13.02 10.47 -8.70
C LEU A 266 -12.13 11.65 -9.13
N SER A 267 -12.66 12.61 -9.91
CA SER A 267 -11.90 13.78 -10.38
C SER A 267 -11.60 14.84 -9.30
N ASN A 268 -12.24 14.78 -8.14
CA ASN A 268 -11.86 15.62 -7.00
C ASN A 268 -10.81 14.93 -6.11
N VAL A 269 -11.03 13.64 -5.80
CA VAL A 269 -10.16 12.90 -4.88
C VAL A 269 -8.85 12.49 -5.54
N LEU A 270 -8.89 11.87 -6.72
CA LEU A 270 -7.69 11.30 -7.34
C LEU A 270 -6.67 12.38 -7.72
N PRO A 271 -7.05 13.51 -8.36
CA PRO A 271 -6.10 14.59 -8.65
C PRO A 271 -5.48 15.23 -7.41
N HIS A 272 -6.18 15.23 -6.26
CA HIS A 272 -5.63 15.71 -5.00
C HIS A 272 -4.55 14.76 -4.46
N ILE A 273 -4.83 13.46 -4.44
CA ILE A 273 -3.95 12.49 -3.78
C ILE A 273 -2.70 12.18 -4.61
N ILE A 274 -2.80 12.18 -5.95
CA ILE A 274 -1.66 11.89 -6.84
C ILE A 274 -0.59 12.98 -6.80
N GLN A 275 -0.87 14.13 -6.20
CA GLN A 275 0.09 15.23 -6.04
C GLN A 275 1.01 15.03 -4.82
N SER A 276 0.62 14.17 -3.88
CA SER A 276 1.43 13.89 -2.68
C SER A 276 2.77 13.26 -3.05
N TYR A 277 3.87 13.77 -2.50
CA TYR A 277 5.22 13.37 -2.89
C TYR A 277 5.50 11.86 -2.72
N ASN A 278 4.86 11.24 -1.71
CA ASN A 278 4.94 9.82 -1.37
C ASN A 278 3.71 9.02 -1.80
N TYR A 279 2.93 9.50 -2.78
CA TYR A 279 1.82 8.74 -3.33
C TYR A 279 2.30 7.41 -3.94
N GLY A 280 1.83 6.29 -3.39
CA GLY A 280 2.15 4.93 -3.82
C GLY A 280 1.13 4.32 -4.77
N GLY A 281 -0.15 4.72 -4.66
CA GLY A 281 -1.22 4.13 -5.45
C GLY A 281 -2.55 3.98 -4.71
N ILE A 282 -3.39 3.08 -5.23
CA ILE A 282 -4.70 2.71 -4.68
C ILE A 282 -4.68 1.23 -4.29
N VAL A 283 -5.33 0.91 -3.18
CA VAL A 283 -5.58 -0.47 -2.75
C VAL A 283 -7.09 -0.71 -2.75
N ILE A 284 -7.56 -1.76 -3.41
CA ILE A 284 -8.97 -2.10 -3.52
C ILE A 284 -9.30 -3.23 -2.55
N TRP A 285 -10.25 -2.98 -1.66
CA TRP A 285 -10.96 -3.97 -0.87
C TRP A 285 -12.31 -4.24 -1.55
N ASP A 286 -12.54 -5.38 -2.19
CA ASP A 286 -11.65 -6.51 -2.44
C ASP A 286 -11.84 -7.01 -3.88
N ARG A 287 -11.19 -8.13 -4.26
CA ARG A 287 -11.25 -8.65 -5.62
C ARG A 287 -12.66 -9.06 -6.04
N PHE A 288 -13.45 -9.66 -5.16
CA PHE A 288 -14.82 -10.07 -5.47
C PHE A 288 -15.68 -8.88 -5.89
N HIS A 289 -15.69 -7.83 -5.07
CA HIS A 289 -16.49 -6.65 -5.37
C HIS A 289 -15.95 -5.88 -6.59
N ASP A 290 -14.63 -5.94 -6.82
CA ASP A 290 -14.03 -5.40 -8.02
C ASP A 290 -14.38 -6.22 -9.27
N ASP A 291 -14.51 -7.55 -9.17
CA ASP A 291 -15.01 -8.41 -10.25
C ASP A 291 -16.43 -8.03 -10.67
N GLU A 292 -17.33 -7.84 -9.69
CA GLU A 292 -18.71 -7.47 -9.94
C GLU A 292 -18.84 -6.07 -10.56
N ASN A 293 -18.01 -5.13 -10.10
CA ASN A 293 -18.20 -3.72 -10.35
C ASN A 293 -17.19 -3.12 -11.36
N SER A 294 -16.15 -3.87 -11.73
CA SER A 294 -15.03 -3.44 -12.59
C SER A 294 -14.49 -2.06 -12.18
N TYR A 295 -14.21 -1.88 -10.89
CA TYR A 295 -13.78 -0.59 -10.34
C TYR A 295 -12.36 -0.25 -10.77
N ASP A 296 -11.47 -1.25 -10.78
CA ASP A 296 -10.11 -1.21 -11.32
C ASP A 296 -10.01 -0.54 -12.70
N LYS A 297 -10.81 -1.00 -13.67
CA LYS A 297 -10.84 -0.50 -15.05
C LYS A 297 -11.19 0.98 -15.12
N GLN A 298 -12.03 1.44 -14.21
CA GLN A 298 -12.55 2.80 -14.23
C GLN A 298 -11.56 3.79 -13.62
N ILE A 299 -10.79 3.35 -12.63
CA ILE A 299 -9.79 4.19 -11.99
C ILE A 299 -8.41 4.07 -12.67
N GLU A 300 -8.17 3.06 -13.50
CA GLU A 300 -6.84 2.73 -14.05
C GLU A 300 -6.09 3.97 -14.60
N GLU A 301 -6.75 4.76 -15.45
CA GLU A 301 -6.15 5.93 -16.08
C GLU A 301 -5.88 7.06 -15.09
N HIS A 302 -6.61 7.12 -13.98
CA HIS A 302 -6.47 8.14 -12.95
C HIS A 302 -5.41 7.78 -11.89
N VAL A 303 -5.11 6.49 -11.71
CA VAL A 303 -4.09 6.02 -10.75
C VAL A 303 -2.67 6.29 -11.26
N LYS A 304 -2.48 6.34 -12.57
CA LYS A 304 -1.17 6.61 -13.18
C LYS A 304 -0.81 8.08 -13.01
N ARG A 305 0.27 8.38 -12.27
CA ARG A 305 0.86 9.72 -12.26
C ARG A 305 1.53 9.94 -13.62
N HIS A 306 0.96 10.82 -14.45
CA HIS A 306 1.58 11.22 -15.69
C HIS A 306 2.87 12.01 -15.40
N ALA A 307 4.03 11.41 -15.65
CA ALA A 307 5.35 12.04 -15.46
C ALA A 307 5.44 13.43 -16.12
N LEU A 308 4.73 13.66 -17.23
CA LEU A 308 4.69 14.92 -17.96
C LEU A 308 4.09 16.08 -17.13
N GLN A 309 3.07 15.81 -16.32
CA GLN A 309 2.42 16.85 -15.49
C GLN A 309 3.33 17.28 -14.34
N PHE A 310 4.01 16.34 -13.69
CA PHE A 310 4.96 16.63 -12.60
C PHE A 310 6.16 17.43 -13.11
N VAL A 311 6.77 17.01 -14.21
CA VAL A 311 7.89 17.75 -14.84
C VAL A 311 7.44 19.16 -15.23
N THR A 312 6.25 19.33 -15.81
CA THR A 312 5.72 20.65 -16.19
C THR A 312 5.50 21.55 -14.97
N GLN A 313 5.00 21.02 -13.85
CA GLN A 313 4.80 21.81 -12.63
C GLN A 313 6.12 22.20 -11.96
N VAL A 314 7.06 21.28 -11.85
CA VAL A 314 8.41 21.57 -11.33
C VAL A 314 9.11 22.60 -12.20
N PHE A 315 9.02 22.48 -13.53
CA PHE A 315 9.60 23.45 -14.46
C PHE A 315 8.97 24.84 -14.28
N LYS A 316 7.63 24.94 -14.20
CA LYS A 316 6.94 26.21 -13.92
C LYS A 316 7.31 26.82 -12.57
N ALA A 317 7.52 26.00 -11.54
CA ALA A 317 7.95 26.47 -10.23
C ALA A 317 9.39 27.01 -10.25
N ILE A 318 10.30 26.31 -10.94
CA ILE A 318 11.68 26.76 -11.17
C ILE A 318 11.68 28.06 -11.98
N GLU A 319 10.92 28.16 -13.07
CA GLU A 319 10.80 29.38 -13.88
C GLU A 319 10.34 30.58 -13.05
N ARG A 320 9.32 30.40 -12.17
CA ARG A 320 8.85 31.46 -11.27
C ARG A 320 9.93 31.89 -10.29
N PHE A 321 10.66 30.94 -9.71
CA PHE A 321 11.73 31.21 -8.74
C PHE A 321 12.91 31.93 -9.39
N VAL A 322 13.32 31.49 -10.59
CA VAL A 322 14.37 32.11 -11.38
C VAL A 322 13.97 33.52 -11.82
N SER A 323 12.73 33.70 -12.31
CA SER A 323 12.20 35.01 -12.70
C SER A 323 12.17 36.00 -11.52
N ALA A 324 11.70 35.56 -10.35
CA ALA A 324 11.73 36.37 -9.14
C ALA A 324 13.16 36.74 -8.71
N SER A 325 14.10 35.80 -8.79
CA SER A 325 15.50 36.01 -8.44
C SER A 325 16.19 36.99 -9.39
N LEU A 326 15.93 36.88 -10.70
CA LEU A 326 16.47 37.78 -11.71
C LEU A 326 15.92 39.20 -11.55
N ASN A 327 14.61 39.36 -11.29
CA ASN A 327 14.01 40.67 -11.08
C ASN A 327 14.62 41.40 -9.87
N VAL A 328 14.91 40.69 -8.78
CA VAL A 328 15.62 41.27 -7.62
C VAL A 328 17.07 41.67 -7.97
N MET A 329 17.72 40.94 -8.88
CA MET A 329 19.10 41.20 -9.29
C MET A 329 19.24 42.41 -10.25
N PHE A 330 18.20 42.73 -11.02
CA PHE A 330 18.21 43.82 -12.01
C PHE A 330 17.56 45.13 -11.52
N LEU A 331 16.93 45.13 -10.34
CA LEU A 331 16.37 46.32 -9.70
C LEU A 331 17.34 47.02 -8.73
N ASN A 332 18.59 46.54 -8.61
CA ASN A 332 19.65 47.15 -7.78
C ASN A 332 20.83 47.63 -8.63
#